data_AF-F4WD28-F1
#
_entry.id   AF-F4WD28-F1
#
_cell.length_a   1.000
_cell.length_b   1.000
_cell.length_c   1.000
_cell.angle_alpha   90.00
_cell.angle_beta   90.00
_cell.angle_gamma   90.00
#
_symmetry.space_group_name_H-M   'P 1'
#
loop_
_entity.id
_entity.type
_entity.pdbx_description
1 polymer ?
#
loop_
_entity_poly.entity_id
_entity_poly.type
_entity_poly.pdbx_seq_one_letter_code
_entity_poly.pdbx_strand_id
1 'polypeptide(L)'
;HVAKPVKKYLEGVKWEILLHPPYSPDIASSDFHLFRSMQSALSGELFNSYEDIKKWLDEWIASKEPDFFIRGIRLLPERWEKVVASEGTYRRNKLTYIDLFK
;
A
#
# COMPACT_ATOMS: atom_id res chain seq x y z
N HIS A 1 -12.10 1.11 10.33
CA HIS A 1 -11.08 1.04 11.40
C HIS A 1 -11.36 1.98 12.60
N VAL A 2 -12.41 2.81 12.60
CA VAL A 2 -12.65 3.81 13.68
C VAL A 2 -13.78 3.48 14.67
N ALA A 3 -14.35 2.27 14.61
CA ALA A 3 -15.44 1.86 15.49
C ALA A 3 -15.03 1.85 16.97
N LYS A 4 -15.98 2.08 17.89
CA LYS A 4 -15.71 2.16 19.35
C LYS A 4 -14.92 0.96 19.90
N PRO A 5 -15.24 -0.31 19.57
CA PRO A 5 -14.48 -1.45 20.07
C PRO A 5 -13.01 -1.44 19.61
N VAL A 6 -12.75 -1.01 18.37
CA VAL A 6 -11.40 -0.94 17.80
C VAL A 6 -10.58 0.14 18.49
N LYS A 7 -11.16 1.34 18.69
CA LYS A 7 -10.48 2.44 19.41
C LYS A 7 -10.10 2.03 20.84
N LYS A 8 -11.05 1.42 21.58
CA LYS A 8 -10.80 0.93 22.94
C LYS A 8 -9.67 -0.10 22.99
N TYR A 9 -9.60 -0.99 21.99
CA TYR A 9 -8.51 -1.97 21.89
C TYR A 9 -7.16 -1.28 21.63
N LEU A 10 -7.10 -0.35 20.67
CA LEU A 10 -5.89 0.40 20.32
C LEU A 10 -5.34 1.22 21.50
N GLU A 11 -6.24 1.84 22.28
CA GLU A 11 -5.90 2.54 23.53
C GLU A 11 -5.31 1.56 24.56
N GLY A 12 -5.87 0.36 24.69
CA GLY A 12 -5.40 -0.68 25.60
C GLY A 12 -3.99 -1.19 25.26
N VAL A 13 -3.67 -1.32 23.96
CA VAL A 13 -2.32 -1.71 23.49
C VAL A 13 -1.35 -0.51 23.39
N LYS A 14 -1.82 0.72 23.68
CA LYS A 14 -1.05 1.97 23.66
C LYS A 14 -0.36 2.26 22.31
N TRP A 15 -1.01 1.90 21.20
CA TRP A 15 -0.48 2.22 19.88
C TRP A 15 -0.83 3.65 19.48
N GLU A 16 0.16 4.37 18.96
CA GLU A 16 -0.08 5.68 18.34
C GLU A 16 -0.81 5.51 17.01
N ILE A 17 -1.88 6.27 16.82
CA ILE A 17 -2.67 6.25 15.59
C ILE A 17 -2.25 7.45 14.75
N LEU A 18 -1.57 7.18 13.64
CA LEU A 18 -1.24 8.22 12.66
C LEU A 18 -2.51 8.68 11.94
N LEU A 19 -2.67 10.00 11.80
CA LEU A 19 -3.75 10.58 11.04
C LEU A 19 -3.59 10.25 9.55
N HIS A 20 -4.67 9.78 8.93
CA HIS A 20 -4.70 9.45 7.51
C HIS A 20 -5.88 10.18 6.84
N PRO A 21 -5.61 11.09 5.89
CA PRO A 21 -6.67 11.79 5.16
C PRO A 21 -7.53 10.81 4.34
N PRO A 22 -8.84 11.11 4.17
CA PRO A 22 -9.70 10.34 3.28
C PRO A 22 -9.14 10.27 1.84
N TYR A 23 -9.42 9.18 1.13
CA TYR A 23 -9.09 9.01 -0.30
C TYR A 23 -7.63 9.22 -0.68
N SER A 24 -6.68 8.91 0.22
CA SER A 24 -5.24 9.14 -0.01
C SER A 24 -4.43 7.83 -0.08
N PRO A 25 -4.72 6.94 -1.04
CA PRO A 25 -3.97 5.68 -1.20
C PRO A 25 -2.50 5.91 -1.61
N ASP A 26 -2.18 7.08 -2.16
CA ASP A 26 -0.84 7.49 -2.53
C ASP A 26 0.08 7.76 -1.34
N ILE A 27 -0.44 7.87 -0.12
CA ILE A 27 0.35 7.96 1.12
C ILE A 27 0.16 6.74 2.03
N ALA A 28 -0.58 5.72 1.59
CA ALA A 28 -0.66 4.43 2.26
C ALA A 28 0.39 3.48 1.67
N SER A 29 1.42 3.14 2.44
CA SER A 29 2.53 2.27 1.98
C SER A 29 2.04 0.90 1.53
N SER A 30 0.98 0.37 2.14
CA SER A 30 0.32 -0.86 1.68
C SER A 30 -0.21 -0.71 0.26
N ASP A 31 -0.88 0.40 -0.06
CA ASP A 31 -1.51 0.60 -1.37
C ASP A 31 -0.48 0.94 -2.45
N PHE A 32 0.34 1.97 -2.25
CA PHE A 32 1.21 2.46 -3.32
C PHE A 32 2.43 1.57 -3.60
N HIS A 33 2.81 0.69 -2.67
CA HIS A 33 4.02 -0.13 -2.75
C HIS A 33 3.73 -1.63 -2.67
N LEU A 34 3.20 -2.12 -1.55
CA LEU A 34 2.99 -3.55 -1.32
C LEU A 34 1.99 -4.15 -2.31
N PHE A 35 0.75 -3.64 -2.30
CA PHE A 35 -0.33 -4.11 -3.17
C PHE A 35 -0.08 -3.77 -4.62
N ARG A 36 0.55 -2.62 -4.92
CA ARG A 36 0.97 -2.32 -6.30
C ARG A 36 1.90 -3.38 -6.88
N SER A 37 2.91 -3.80 -6.10
CA SER A 37 3.82 -4.87 -6.49
C SER A 37 3.10 -6.22 -6.60
N MET A 38 2.22 -6.51 -5.63
CA MET A 38 1.44 -7.75 -5.59
C MET A 38 0.48 -7.86 -6.78
N GLN A 39 -0.24 -6.80 -7.13
CA GLN A 39 -1.13 -6.75 -8.29
C GLN A 39 -0.39 -7.07 -9.59
N SER A 40 0.85 -6.58 -9.74
CA SER A 40 1.67 -6.93 -10.90
C SER A 40 2.00 -8.43 -10.94
N ALA A 41 2.23 -9.05 -9.79
CA ALA A 41 2.53 -10.48 -9.68
C ALA A 41 1.29 -11.37 -9.79
N LEU A 42 0.11 -10.86 -9.40
CA LEU A 42 -1.17 -11.55 -9.53
C LEU A 42 -1.73 -11.49 -10.96
N SER A 43 -1.17 -10.63 -11.82
CA SER A 43 -1.68 -10.43 -13.17
C SER A 43 -1.53 -11.70 -14.00
N GLY A 44 -2.65 -12.36 -14.31
CA GLY A 44 -2.69 -13.59 -15.10
C GLY A 44 -2.68 -14.88 -14.26
N GLU A 45 -2.59 -14.77 -12.93
CA GLU A 45 -2.71 -15.92 -12.03
C GLU A 45 -4.18 -16.36 -11.91
N LEU A 46 -4.40 -17.67 -11.94
CA LEU A 46 -5.70 -18.29 -11.71
C LEU A 46 -5.58 -19.27 -10.54
N PHE A 47 -6.45 -19.09 -9.54
CA PHE A 47 -6.49 -19.93 -8.36
C PHE A 47 -7.77 -20.77 -8.36
N ASN A 48 -7.66 -22.03 -7.97
CA ASN A 48 -8.78 -22.96 -7.95
C ASN A 48 -9.37 -23.15 -6.54
N SER A 49 -8.65 -22.68 -5.52
CA SER A 49 -9.04 -22.82 -4.13
C SER A 49 -8.53 -21.66 -3.26
N TYR A 50 -9.07 -21.55 -2.05
CA TYR A 50 -8.58 -20.61 -1.06
C TYR A 50 -7.17 -20.98 -0.59
N GLU A 51 -6.90 -22.29 -0.50
CA GLU A 51 -5.61 -22.86 -0.11
C GLU A 51 -4.51 -22.47 -1.09
N ASP A 52 -4.81 -22.46 -2.40
CA ASP A 52 -3.87 -22.01 -3.44
C ASP A 52 -3.53 -20.53 -3.27
N ILE A 53 -4.52 -19.67 -3.01
CA ILE A 53 -4.32 -18.24 -2.78
C ILE A 53 -3.44 -18.01 -1.56
N LYS A 54 -3.73 -18.73 -0.47
CA LYS A 54 -2.97 -18.61 0.78
C LYS A 54 -1.51 -19.03 0.59
N LYS A 55 -1.29 -20.17 -0.06
CA LYS A 55 0.05 -20.66 -0.38
C LYS A 55 0.82 -19.67 -1.25
N TRP A 56 0.20 -19.17 -2.32
CA TRP A 56 0.80 -18.16 -3.20
C TRP A 56 1.18 -16.89 -2.43
N LEU A 57 0.30 -16.43 -1.53
CA LEU A 57 0.55 -15.23 -0.73
C LEU A 57 1.73 -15.43 0.22
N ASP A 58 1.79 -16.56 0.90
CA ASP A 58 2.88 -16.91 1.82
C ASP A 58 4.23 -16.97 1.07
N GLU A 59 4.26 -17.64 -0.09
CA GLU A 59 5.44 -17.73 -0.96
C GLU A 59 5.84 -16.36 -1.52
N TRP A 60 4.88 -15.54 -1.96
CA TRP A 60 5.14 -14.21 -2.51
C TRP A 60 5.72 -13.28 -1.47
N ILE A 61 5.20 -13.28 -0.23
CA ILE A 61 5.74 -12.47 0.88
C ILE A 61 7.15 -12.95 1.23
N ALA A 62 7.35 -14.27 1.37
CA ALA A 62 8.66 -14.85 1.67
C ALA A 62 9.70 -14.59 0.58
N SER A 63 9.28 -14.41 -0.67
CA SER A 63 10.17 -14.05 -1.79
C SER A 63 10.75 -12.63 -1.73
N LYS A 64 10.22 -11.75 -0.85
CA LYS A 64 10.66 -10.35 -0.78
C LYS A 64 11.79 -10.17 0.21
N GLU A 65 12.88 -9.58 -0.27
CA GLU A 65 13.97 -9.11 0.58
C GLU A 65 13.46 -8.10 1.63
N PRO A 66 14.04 -8.06 2.85
CA PRO A 66 13.67 -7.09 3.88
C PRO A 66 13.68 -5.64 3.39
N ASP A 67 14.64 -5.30 2.52
CA ASP A 67 14.77 -3.99 1.90
C ASP A 67 13.55 -3.58 1.07
N PHE A 68 12.80 -4.54 0.50
CA PHE A 68 11.54 -4.25 -0.18
C PHE A 68 10.54 -3.58 0.77
N PHE A 69 10.36 -4.11 1.99
CA PHE A 69 9.43 -3.55 2.96
C PHE A 69 9.94 -2.23 3.54
N ILE A 70 11.24 -2.16 3.86
CA ILE A 70 11.88 -0.94 4.37
C ILE A 70 11.73 0.22 3.38
N ARG A 71 11.94 -0.03 2.08
CA ARG A 71 11.76 0.98 1.03
C ARG A 71 10.33 1.53 1.00
N GLY A 72 9.32 0.67 1.11
CA GLY A 72 7.91 1.09 1.11
C GLY A 72 7.60 2.11 2.22
N ILE A 73 8.17 1.92 3.41
CA ILE A 73 8.03 2.85 4.54
C ILE A 73 8.87 4.11 4.34
N ARG A 74 10.13 3.97 3.87
CA ARG A 74 11.05 5.09 3.67
C ARG A 74 10.61 6.07 2.58
N LEU A 75 9.71 5.67 1.69
CA LEU A 75 9.12 6.55 0.67
C LEU A 75 8.00 7.46 1.19
N LEU A 76 7.53 7.26 2.43
CA LEU A 76 6.45 8.07 3.00
C LEU A 76 6.79 9.57 3.11
N PRO A 77 7.96 9.99 3.64
CA PRO A 77 8.30 11.41 3.74
C PRO A 77 8.27 12.13 2.38
N GLU A 78 8.90 11.53 1.36
CA GLU A 78 8.92 12.08 0.00
C GLU A 78 7.48 12.23 -0.57
N ARG A 79 6.60 11.27 -0.29
CA ARG A 79 5.21 11.32 -0.74
C ARG A 79 4.42 12.39 0.02
N TRP A 80 4.63 12.55 1.32
CA TRP A 80 4.01 13.62 2.09
C TRP A 80 4.43 15.00 1.59
N GLU A 81 5.72 15.21 1.31
CA GLU A 81 6.22 16.45 0.72
C GLU A 81 5.52 16.75 -0.62
N LYS A 82 5.33 15.73 -1.46
CA LYS A 82 4.61 15.87 -2.74
C LYS A 82 3.14 16.26 -2.56
N VAL A 83 2.45 15.70 -1.57
CA VAL A 83 1.05 16.03 -1.26
C VAL A 83 0.93 17.46 -0.73
N VAL A 84 1.86 17.90 0.12
CA VAL A 84 1.90 19.29 0.61
C VAL A 84 2.17 20.26 -0.56
N ALA A 85 3.15 19.95 -1.41
CA ALA A 85 3.49 20.75 -2.58
C ALA A 85 2.39 20.76 -3.66
N SER A 86 1.42 19.86 -3.59
CA SER A 86 0.25 19.83 -4.47
C SER A 86 -1.00 20.44 -3.83
N GLU A 87 -0.89 21.04 -2.65
CA GLU A 87 -2.02 21.57 -1.87
C GLU A 87 -3.12 20.50 -1.65
N GLY A 88 -2.71 19.24 -1.47
CA GLY A 88 -3.64 18.12 -1.30
C GLY A 88 -4.28 17.61 -2.59
N THR A 89 -3.92 18.13 -3.76
CA THR A 89 -4.41 17.62 -5.04
C THR A 89 -3.67 16.35 -5.46
N TYR A 90 -4.40 15.37 -5.97
CA TYR A 90 -3.81 14.15 -6.51
C TYR A 90 -3.00 14.46 -7.78
N ARG A 91 -1.67 14.33 -7.72
CA ARG A 91 -0.84 14.34 -8.93
C ARG A 91 -0.75 12.95 -9.49
N ARG A 92 -1.57 12.65 -10.51
CA ARG A 92 -1.33 11.52 -11.41
C ARG A 92 0.03 11.77 -12.09
N ASN A 93 1.01 10.90 -11.87
CA ASN A 93 2.26 10.91 -12.65
C ASN A 93 1.88 10.92 -14.14
N LYS A 94 2.14 12.03 -14.83
CA LYS A 94 1.76 12.25 -16.24
C LYS A 94 2.58 11.44 -17.25
N LEU A 95 3.36 10.44 -16.81
CA LEU A 95 4.39 9.79 -17.63
C LEU A 95 4.21 8.29 -17.86
N THR A 96 3.06 7.67 -17.58
CA THR A 96 2.95 6.20 -17.80
C THR A 96 1.64 5.70 -18.40
N TYR A 97 0.76 6.56 -18.93
CA TYR A 97 -0.46 6.09 -19.62
C TYR A 97 -0.46 6.37 -21.12
N ILE A 98 0.34 7.32 -21.60
CA ILE A 98 0.40 7.69 -23.03
C ILE A 98 1.44 6.84 -23.78
N ASP A 99 2.39 6.21 -23.08
CA ASP A 99 3.44 5.38 -23.69
C ASP A 99 3.13 3.87 -23.70
N LEU A 100 1.98 3.45 -23.15
CA LEU A 100 1.54 2.04 -23.16
C LEU A 100 0.57 1.71 -24.32
N PHE A 101 0.21 2.70 -25.15
CA PHE A 101 -0.66 2.53 -26.31
C PHE A 101 -0.15 3.30 -27.55
N LYS A 102 1.16 3.34 -27.74
CA LYS A 102 1.78 3.63 -29.04
C LYS A 102 2.58 2.42 -29.49
#